data_AF-A0A3D9URJ3-F1
#
_entry.id   AF-A0A3D9URJ3-F1
#
_cell.length_a   1.000
_cell.length_b   1.000
_cell.length_c   1.000
_cell.angle_alpha   90.00
_cell.angle_beta   90.00
_cell.angle_gamma   90.00
#
_symmetry.space_group_name_H-M   'P 1'
#
loop_
_entity.id
_entity.type
_entity.pdbx_description
1 polymer ?
#
loop_
_entity_poly.entity_id
_entity_poly.type
_entity_poly.pdbx_seq_one_letter_code
_entity_poly.pdbx_strand_id
1 'polypeptide(L)'
;MSQLEQTDCINCPNILKQWVEFQLVDEQGEPLAGIPYKLKSRLNPSIERTGTTDGKGLLREEDLPPMPVILSIPAQPLADEIVKRTPRQQTGEANSHVKPTAILDGHGYQYTTLGMLSDGYPTISGWQEQELQNSEHFRGSTLQGLSTHQLKRRHVLEMRVIHGCACDRDITLAELQEIAPLAQQSVLEANLNAFNDGFKDFGITTCRGKAHFFAQVCHESGGLRTLKEDGGERKAYNPWYGRGFIQLTFRTNYVEYGNYINEDVTSSAEDRDKLLSSPHSVKSAFWFYKIHARAFNSARRDDFNKVTAIINGGFTGYTDRLNKLRTAIRVLKADHLNQLLEDEIFEFTK
;
A
#
# COMPACT_ATOMS: atom_id res chain seq x y z
N MET A 1 -24.12 -42.60 -46.89
CA MET A 1 -24.13 -41.42 -46.00
C MET A 1 -25.59 -41.09 -45.73
N SER A 2 -26.16 -41.54 -44.60
CA SER A 2 -27.54 -41.19 -44.25
C SER A 2 -27.56 -39.74 -43.77
N GLN A 3 -28.54 -38.98 -44.25
CA GLN A 3 -28.80 -37.61 -43.82
C GLN A 3 -29.25 -37.62 -42.35
N LEU A 4 -28.61 -36.78 -41.53
CA LEU A 4 -29.04 -36.51 -40.16
C LEU A 4 -30.32 -35.66 -40.23
N GLU A 5 -31.41 -36.13 -39.62
CA GLU A 5 -32.69 -35.41 -39.55
C GLU A 5 -32.71 -34.39 -38.39
N GLN A 6 -33.57 -33.38 -38.55
CA GLN A 6 -33.73 -32.19 -37.71
C GLN A 6 -34.35 -32.46 -36.32
N THR A 7 -34.33 -33.71 -35.86
CA THR A 7 -34.86 -34.18 -34.56
C THR A 7 -33.87 -35.02 -33.76
N ASP A 8 -32.59 -35.03 -34.13
CA ASP A 8 -31.53 -35.43 -33.19
C ASP A 8 -31.39 -34.33 -32.13
N CYS A 9 -32.36 -34.28 -31.22
CA CYS A 9 -32.27 -33.55 -29.98
C CYS A 9 -31.05 -34.10 -29.24
N ILE A 10 -29.93 -33.39 -29.38
CA ILE A 10 -28.79 -33.46 -28.48
C ILE A 10 -29.36 -33.53 -27.07
N ASN A 11 -29.12 -34.64 -26.38
CA ASN A 11 -29.75 -34.97 -25.11
C ASN A 11 -29.25 -34.01 -24.01
N CYS A 12 -29.81 -32.80 -23.96
CA CYS A 12 -29.41 -31.68 -23.10
C CYS A 12 -29.18 -32.07 -21.62
N PRO A 13 -29.99 -32.96 -20.99
CA PRO A 13 -29.78 -33.36 -19.59
C PRO A 13 -28.47 -34.13 -19.33
N ASN A 14 -27.88 -34.77 -20.34
CA ASN A 14 -26.61 -35.48 -20.19
C ASN A 14 -25.37 -34.59 -20.43
N ILE A 15 -25.56 -33.41 -21.01
CA ILE A 15 -24.49 -32.46 -21.36
C ILE A 15 -24.29 -31.43 -20.26
N LEU A 16 -25.37 -30.99 -19.61
CA LEU A 16 -25.35 -30.02 -18.49
C LEU A 16 -25.01 -30.68 -17.14
N LYS A 17 -23.99 -31.57 -17.08
CA LYS A 17 -23.57 -32.24 -15.82
C LYS A 17 -22.30 -31.67 -15.22
N GLN A 18 -21.90 -30.48 -15.64
CA GLN A 18 -20.70 -29.84 -15.14
C GLN A 18 -21.06 -28.82 -14.07
N TRP A 19 -20.13 -28.63 -13.16
CA TRP A 19 -20.20 -27.59 -12.14
C TRP A 19 -18.83 -26.94 -12.02
N VAL A 20 -18.76 -25.75 -11.46
CA VAL A 20 -17.49 -25.10 -11.12
C VAL A 20 -17.67 -24.30 -9.84
N GLU A 21 -16.62 -24.26 -9.03
CA GLU A 21 -16.55 -23.40 -7.86
C GLU A 21 -15.37 -22.45 -7.99
N PHE A 22 -15.57 -21.20 -7.57
CA PHE A 22 -14.49 -20.25 -7.37
C PHE A 22 -14.57 -19.70 -5.96
N GLN A 23 -13.45 -19.73 -5.24
CA GLN A 23 -13.32 -19.13 -3.92
C GLN A 23 -12.37 -17.94 -4.01
N LEU A 24 -12.88 -16.76 -3.69
CA LEU A 24 -12.12 -15.52 -3.67
C LEU A 24 -11.62 -15.24 -2.26
N VAL A 25 -10.31 -15.10 -2.11
CA VAL A 25 -9.66 -14.74 -0.85
C VAL A 25 -8.62 -13.65 -1.09
N ASP A 26 -8.32 -12.85 -0.08
CA ASP A 26 -7.19 -11.93 -0.12
C ASP A 26 -5.86 -12.65 0.19
N GLU A 27 -4.76 -11.90 0.22
CA GLU A 27 -3.42 -12.44 0.48
C GLU A 27 -3.27 -13.07 1.88
N GLN A 28 -4.14 -12.75 2.84
CA GLN A 28 -4.15 -13.39 4.16
C GLN A 28 -5.01 -14.66 4.20
N GLY A 29 -5.68 -14.99 3.08
CA GLY A 29 -6.63 -16.09 3.00
C GLY A 29 -8.02 -15.72 3.52
N GLU A 30 -8.25 -14.44 3.85
CA GLU A 30 -9.56 -13.99 4.33
C GLU A 30 -10.54 -13.88 3.16
N PRO A 31 -11.78 -14.40 3.31
CA PRO A 31 -12.76 -14.39 2.23
C PRO A 31 -13.15 -13.01 1.71
N LEU A 32 -13.35 -12.92 0.39
CA LEU A 32 -13.98 -11.79 -0.28
C LEU A 32 -15.48 -12.11 -0.49
N ALA A 33 -16.29 -11.82 0.53
CA ALA A 33 -17.73 -12.09 0.55
C ALA A 33 -18.55 -10.97 -0.12
N GLY A 34 -19.72 -11.32 -0.67
CA GLY A 34 -20.64 -10.35 -1.28
C GLY A 34 -20.16 -9.74 -2.59
N ILE A 35 -19.11 -10.28 -3.21
CA ILE A 35 -18.56 -9.79 -4.46
C ILE A 35 -19.46 -10.22 -5.62
N PRO A 36 -20.00 -9.28 -6.42
CA PRO A 36 -20.81 -9.62 -7.58
C PRO A 36 -19.96 -10.30 -8.65
N TYR A 37 -20.53 -11.25 -9.39
CA TYR A 37 -19.85 -11.91 -10.49
C TYR A 37 -20.75 -12.13 -11.70
N LYS A 38 -20.11 -12.35 -12.84
CA LYS A 38 -20.69 -12.87 -14.08
C LYS A 38 -19.88 -14.09 -14.51
N LEU A 39 -20.56 -15.20 -14.79
CA LEU A 39 -19.94 -16.41 -15.34
C LEU A 39 -20.54 -16.69 -16.72
N LYS A 40 -19.70 -16.65 -17.76
CA LYS A 40 -20.11 -16.86 -19.15
C LYS A 40 -19.54 -18.15 -19.71
N SER A 41 -20.32 -18.88 -20.49
CA SER A 41 -19.78 -19.94 -21.35
C SER A 41 -19.08 -19.32 -22.57
N ARG A 42 -17.80 -19.62 -22.77
CA ARG A 42 -16.96 -18.98 -23.80
C ARG A 42 -17.47 -19.17 -25.22
N LEU A 43 -18.07 -20.32 -25.50
CA LEU A 43 -18.56 -20.69 -26.84
C LEU A 43 -20.09 -20.58 -26.97
N ASN A 44 -20.77 -20.17 -25.90
CA ASN A 44 -22.19 -19.82 -25.95
C ASN A 44 -22.49 -18.66 -25.00
N PRO A 45 -22.30 -17.41 -25.47
CA PRO A 45 -22.49 -16.21 -24.64
C PRO A 45 -23.93 -16.02 -24.09
N SER A 46 -24.92 -16.72 -24.66
CA SER A 46 -26.30 -16.70 -24.13
C SER A 46 -26.43 -17.42 -22.78
N ILE A 47 -25.45 -18.26 -22.42
CA ILE A 47 -25.34 -18.89 -21.12
C ILE A 47 -24.48 -17.98 -20.24
N GLU A 48 -25.17 -17.05 -19.57
CA GLU A 48 -24.62 -16.19 -18.52
C GLU A 48 -25.26 -16.58 -17.17
N ARG A 49 -24.46 -16.52 -16.12
CA ARG A 49 -24.91 -16.62 -14.72
C ARG A 49 -24.39 -15.42 -13.96
N THR A 50 -25.16 -14.95 -13.00
CA THR A 50 -24.79 -13.80 -12.17
C THR A 50 -25.20 -14.07 -10.73
N GLY A 51 -24.44 -13.53 -9.79
CA GLY A 51 -24.72 -13.68 -8.37
C GLY A 51 -23.69 -12.93 -7.54
N THR A 52 -23.58 -13.29 -6.26
CA THR A 52 -22.56 -12.77 -5.35
C THR A 52 -21.86 -13.92 -4.64
N THR A 53 -20.59 -13.75 -4.26
CA THR A 53 -19.90 -14.71 -3.39
C THR A 53 -20.57 -14.78 -2.01
N ASP A 54 -20.55 -15.97 -1.41
CA ASP A 54 -21.09 -16.19 -0.06
C ASP A 54 -20.13 -15.69 1.05
N GLY A 55 -20.46 -15.95 2.31
CA GLY A 55 -19.64 -15.56 3.46
C GLY A 55 -18.24 -16.21 3.51
N LYS A 56 -17.98 -17.24 2.71
CA LYS A 56 -16.69 -17.90 2.55
C LYS A 56 -15.97 -17.46 1.27
N GLY A 57 -16.49 -16.43 0.58
CA GLY A 57 -15.97 -15.94 -0.69
C GLY A 57 -16.22 -16.92 -1.82
N LEU A 58 -17.09 -17.92 -1.63
CA LEU A 58 -17.35 -18.98 -2.58
C LEU A 58 -18.50 -18.60 -3.49
N LEU A 59 -18.34 -18.90 -4.78
CA LEU A 59 -19.45 -19.02 -5.73
C LEU A 59 -19.42 -20.42 -6.34
N ARG A 60 -20.61 -20.99 -6.55
CA ARG A 60 -20.80 -22.31 -7.14
C ARG A 60 -21.87 -22.23 -8.21
N GLU A 61 -21.54 -22.70 -9.39
CA GLU A 61 -22.49 -22.81 -10.51
C GLU A 61 -22.55 -24.25 -10.99
N GLU A 62 -23.76 -24.75 -11.15
CA GLU A 62 -24.07 -26.11 -11.57
C GLU A 62 -24.82 -26.11 -12.91
N ASP A 63 -25.14 -27.30 -13.42
CA ASP A 63 -25.85 -27.49 -14.68
C ASP A 63 -25.20 -26.75 -15.87
N LEU A 64 -23.87 -26.71 -15.88
CA LEU A 64 -23.09 -26.06 -16.91
C LEU A 64 -22.80 -27.01 -18.08
N PRO A 65 -22.75 -26.50 -19.33
CA PRO A 65 -22.27 -27.28 -20.46
C PRO A 65 -20.77 -27.61 -20.29
N PRO A 66 -20.22 -28.62 -21.00
CA PRO A 66 -18.81 -29.01 -20.95
C PRO A 66 -17.92 -28.06 -21.75
N MET A 67 -18.18 -26.77 -21.62
CA MET A 67 -17.52 -25.70 -22.33
C MET A 67 -16.71 -24.85 -21.36
N PRO A 68 -15.66 -24.18 -21.82
CA PRO A 68 -14.85 -23.32 -20.97
C PRO A 68 -15.71 -22.18 -20.46
N VAL A 69 -15.50 -21.79 -19.21
CA VAL A 69 -16.19 -20.66 -18.59
C VAL A 69 -15.23 -19.49 -18.39
N ILE A 70 -15.78 -18.29 -18.39
CA ILE A 70 -15.09 -17.05 -18.09
C ILE A 70 -15.77 -16.43 -16.87
N LEU A 71 -15.03 -16.35 -15.76
CA LEU A 71 -15.45 -15.64 -14.56
C LEU A 71 -14.99 -14.18 -14.67
N SER A 72 -15.93 -13.25 -14.62
CA SER A 72 -15.66 -11.82 -14.65
C SER A 72 -16.36 -11.12 -13.48
N ILE A 73 -15.70 -10.14 -12.88
CA ILE A 73 -16.18 -9.41 -11.71
C ILE A 73 -16.27 -7.92 -12.07
N PRO A 74 -17.37 -7.21 -11.73
CA PRO A 74 -17.44 -5.77 -11.85
C PRO A 74 -16.26 -5.08 -11.14
N ALA A 75 -15.51 -4.25 -11.89
CA ALA A 75 -14.25 -3.70 -11.40
C ALA A 75 -14.38 -2.88 -10.10
N GLN A 76 -15.39 -2.01 -10.01
CA GLN A 76 -15.51 -1.07 -8.89
C GLN A 76 -15.85 -1.78 -7.56
N PRO A 77 -16.86 -2.66 -7.46
CA PRO A 77 -17.11 -3.39 -6.22
C PRO A 77 -15.92 -4.22 -5.73
N LEU A 78 -15.16 -4.81 -6.66
CA LEU A 78 -13.96 -5.56 -6.30
C LEU A 78 -12.86 -4.66 -5.76
N ALA A 79 -12.66 -3.50 -6.40
CA ALA A 79 -11.72 -2.48 -5.96
C ALA A 79 -12.09 -1.96 -4.56
N ASP A 80 -13.36 -1.61 -4.34
CA ASP A 80 -13.86 -1.09 -3.07
C ASP A 80 -13.64 -2.05 -1.90
N GLU A 81 -13.64 -3.36 -2.17
CA GLU A 81 -13.38 -4.36 -1.15
C GLU A 81 -11.89 -4.64 -0.95
N ILE A 82 -11.13 -4.84 -2.03
CA ILE A 82 -9.72 -5.22 -1.94
C ILE A 82 -8.86 -4.11 -1.31
N VAL A 83 -9.20 -2.84 -1.48
CA VAL A 83 -8.45 -1.70 -0.91
C VAL A 83 -8.56 -1.60 0.61
N LYS A 84 -9.55 -2.27 1.21
CA LYS A 84 -9.71 -2.36 2.67
C LYS A 84 -8.82 -3.44 3.28
N ARG A 85 -8.27 -4.33 2.45
CA ARG A 85 -7.51 -5.50 2.91
C ARG A 85 -6.10 -5.11 3.29
N THR A 86 -5.57 -5.81 4.29
CA THR A 86 -4.19 -5.63 4.74
C THR A 86 -3.28 -6.57 3.95
N PRO A 87 -2.26 -6.06 3.26
CA PRO A 87 -1.33 -6.89 2.53
C PRO A 87 -0.49 -7.71 3.51
N ARG A 88 0.09 -8.78 3.02
CA ARG A 88 1.16 -9.46 3.74
C ARG A 88 2.44 -8.64 3.72
N GLN A 89 3.30 -8.87 4.71
CA GLN A 89 4.65 -8.27 4.72
C GLN A 89 5.44 -8.63 3.46
N GLN A 90 5.33 -9.87 3.00
CA GLN A 90 5.91 -10.35 1.74
C GLN A 90 4.78 -10.78 0.79
N THR A 91 4.49 -9.96 -0.20
CA THR A 91 3.42 -10.20 -1.18
C THR A 91 3.85 -11.19 -2.27
N GLY A 92 2.89 -11.69 -3.04
CA GLY A 92 3.17 -12.51 -4.22
C GLY A 92 3.07 -14.02 -3.99
N GLU A 93 2.83 -14.75 -5.07
CA GLU A 93 2.54 -16.20 -5.04
C GLU A 93 3.61 -17.02 -4.30
N ALA A 94 4.89 -16.66 -4.45
CA ALA A 94 6.01 -17.38 -3.82
C ALA A 94 5.91 -17.42 -2.29
N ASN A 95 5.20 -16.46 -1.71
CA ASN A 95 5.01 -16.32 -0.27
C ASN A 95 3.62 -16.81 0.18
N SER A 96 2.81 -17.39 -0.72
CA SER A 96 1.42 -17.83 -0.44
C SER A 96 1.32 -18.89 0.67
N HIS A 97 0.50 -18.62 1.69
CA HIS A 97 0.05 -19.63 2.66
C HIS A 97 -1.29 -20.28 2.25
N VAL A 98 -2.01 -19.68 1.30
CA VAL A 98 -3.26 -20.21 0.73
C VAL A 98 -2.96 -21.36 -0.23
N LYS A 99 -1.91 -21.24 -1.05
CA LYS A 99 -1.52 -22.21 -2.07
C LYS A 99 -1.30 -23.62 -1.53
N PRO A 100 -0.51 -23.85 -0.46
CA PRO A 100 -0.32 -25.20 0.08
C PRO A 100 -1.65 -25.84 0.53
N THR A 101 -2.50 -25.08 1.21
CA THR A 101 -3.81 -25.54 1.70
C THR A 101 -4.75 -25.89 0.54
N ALA A 102 -4.87 -25.01 -0.45
CA ALA A 102 -5.71 -25.25 -1.63
C ALA A 102 -5.28 -26.52 -2.39
N ILE A 103 -3.98 -26.74 -2.56
CA ILE A 103 -3.45 -27.94 -3.22
C ILE A 103 -3.73 -29.20 -2.38
N LEU A 104 -3.52 -29.13 -1.07
CA LEU A 104 -3.78 -30.25 -0.15
C LEU A 104 -5.25 -30.69 -0.19
N ASP A 105 -6.17 -29.73 -0.30
CA ASP A 105 -7.61 -29.97 -0.42
C ASP A 105 -8.05 -30.39 -1.85
N GLY A 106 -7.10 -30.57 -2.78
CA GLY A 106 -7.35 -30.97 -4.16
C GLY A 106 -7.94 -29.85 -5.04
N HIS A 107 -7.92 -28.60 -4.58
CA HIS A 107 -8.44 -27.46 -5.31
C HIS A 107 -7.43 -26.93 -6.34
N GLY A 108 -7.95 -26.26 -7.37
CA GLY A 108 -7.13 -25.43 -8.26
C GLY A 108 -6.70 -24.19 -7.49
N TYR A 109 -5.52 -23.68 -7.77
CA TYR A 109 -5.02 -22.46 -7.13
C TYR A 109 -4.48 -21.52 -8.20
N GLN A 110 -4.77 -20.23 -8.04
CA GLN A 110 -4.18 -19.17 -8.85
C GLN A 110 -4.00 -17.90 -8.03
N TYR A 111 -2.78 -17.36 -8.06
CA TYR A 111 -2.52 -15.99 -7.62
C TYR A 111 -2.95 -15.01 -8.72
N THR A 112 -3.75 -14.00 -8.38
CA THR A 112 -4.38 -13.13 -9.37
C THR A 112 -4.35 -11.66 -8.94
N THR A 113 -4.70 -10.77 -9.85
CA THR A 113 -4.78 -9.32 -9.61
C THR A 113 -6.18 -8.81 -9.92
N LEU A 114 -6.46 -7.58 -9.46
CA LEU A 114 -7.70 -6.87 -9.76
C LEU A 114 -8.02 -6.89 -11.27
N GLY A 115 -7.06 -6.52 -12.12
CA GLY A 115 -7.26 -6.47 -13.56
C GLY A 115 -7.51 -7.83 -14.20
N MET A 116 -6.96 -8.92 -13.67
CA MET A 116 -7.15 -10.27 -14.25
C MET A 116 -8.58 -10.80 -14.08
N LEU A 117 -9.29 -10.38 -13.03
CA LEU A 117 -10.68 -10.77 -12.77
C LEU A 117 -11.71 -9.74 -13.24
N SER A 118 -11.32 -8.47 -13.29
CA SER A 118 -12.25 -7.37 -13.51
C SER A 118 -12.71 -7.23 -14.97
N ASP A 119 -13.89 -6.66 -15.17
CA ASP A 119 -14.45 -6.28 -16.48
C ASP A 119 -14.08 -4.85 -16.95
N GLY A 120 -13.23 -4.15 -16.20
CA GLY A 120 -12.87 -2.76 -16.48
C GLY A 120 -11.83 -2.18 -15.52
N TYR A 121 -11.58 -0.88 -15.65
CA TYR A 121 -10.75 -0.12 -14.74
C TYR A 121 -11.62 0.57 -13.68
N PRO A 122 -11.35 0.37 -12.38
CA PRO A 122 -12.04 1.06 -11.31
C PRO A 122 -11.40 2.43 -11.03
N THR A 123 -12.12 3.28 -10.30
CA THR A 123 -11.55 4.47 -9.67
C THR A 123 -11.11 4.12 -8.26
N ILE A 124 -9.83 4.36 -7.94
CA ILE A 124 -9.26 4.12 -6.60
C ILE A 124 -8.64 5.41 -6.08
N SER A 125 -9.00 5.81 -4.87
CA SER A 125 -8.46 7.04 -4.25
C SER A 125 -6.94 7.04 -4.24
N GLY A 126 -6.35 8.10 -4.80
CA GLY A 126 -4.91 8.30 -4.91
C GLY A 126 -4.28 7.77 -6.21
N TRP A 127 -4.98 6.96 -7.00
CA TRP A 127 -4.49 6.52 -8.30
C TRP A 127 -4.93 7.47 -9.40
N GLN A 128 -3.98 7.86 -10.25
CA GLN A 128 -4.31 8.44 -11.55
C GLN A 128 -4.69 7.32 -12.53
N GLU A 129 -5.61 7.59 -13.44
CA GLU A 129 -6.13 6.58 -14.37
C GLU A 129 -5.01 5.88 -15.15
N GLN A 130 -4.14 6.65 -15.81
CA GLN A 130 -3.04 6.10 -16.61
C GLN A 130 -2.03 5.32 -15.77
N GLU A 131 -1.80 5.74 -14.52
CA GLU A 131 -0.90 5.06 -13.59
C GLU A 131 -1.48 3.70 -13.18
N LEU A 132 -2.79 3.65 -12.88
CA LEU A 132 -3.49 2.42 -12.54
C LEU A 132 -3.47 1.42 -13.69
N GLN A 133 -3.76 1.89 -14.90
CA GLN A 133 -3.75 1.07 -16.12
C GLN A 133 -2.38 0.45 -16.40
N ASN A 134 -1.30 1.19 -16.15
CA ASN A 134 0.08 0.74 -16.37
C ASN A 134 0.65 -0.06 -15.19
N SER A 135 -0.10 -0.18 -14.09
CA SER A 135 0.36 -0.86 -12.89
C SER A 135 0.43 -2.38 -13.07
N GLU A 136 1.19 -3.01 -12.19
CA GLU A 136 1.25 -4.47 -12.05
C GLU A 136 -0.10 -5.13 -11.74
N HIS A 137 -1.09 -4.38 -11.23
CA HIS A 137 -2.43 -4.91 -10.97
C HIS A 137 -3.24 -5.11 -12.25
N PHE A 138 -2.86 -4.48 -13.35
CA PHE A 138 -3.51 -4.57 -14.66
C PHE A 138 -2.59 -5.10 -15.77
N ARG A 139 -1.31 -5.35 -15.45
CA ARG A 139 -0.35 -5.91 -16.40
C ARG A 139 -0.84 -7.25 -16.96
N GLY A 140 -1.01 -7.32 -18.28
CA GLY A 140 -1.47 -8.53 -18.98
C GLY A 140 -2.97 -8.79 -18.88
N SER A 141 -3.74 -7.86 -18.28
CA SER A 141 -5.20 -7.95 -18.24
C SER A 141 -5.81 -7.76 -19.63
N THR A 142 -6.83 -8.56 -19.93
CA THR A 142 -7.71 -8.37 -21.10
C THR A 142 -9.02 -7.67 -20.73
N LEU A 143 -9.26 -7.43 -19.44
CA LEU A 143 -10.52 -6.94 -18.86
C LEU A 143 -11.75 -7.78 -19.26
N GLN A 144 -11.53 -9.07 -19.55
CA GLN A 144 -12.60 -10.03 -19.85
C GLN A 144 -12.83 -11.02 -18.71
N GLY A 145 -12.03 -10.95 -17.63
CA GLY A 145 -12.03 -11.92 -16.55
C GLY A 145 -11.18 -13.17 -16.82
N LEU A 146 -11.31 -14.16 -15.93
CA LEU A 146 -10.52 -15.38 -15.90
C LEU A 146 -11.22 -16.54 -16.62
N SER A 147 -10.59 -17.05 -17.67
CA SER A 147 -11.06 -18.23 -18.40
C SER A 147 -10.52 -19.53 -17.80
N THR A 148 -11.35 -20.55 -17.66
CA THR A 148 -10.92 -21.91 -17.30
C THR A 148 -11.68 -22.99 -18.07
N HIS A 149 -10.96 -24.07 -18.41
CA HIS A 149 -11.51 -25.29 -18.99
C HIS A 149 -11.75 -26.37 -17.94
N GLN A 150 -11.24 -26.16 -16.72
CA GLN A 150 -11.25 -27.17 -15.67
C GLN A 150 -12.53 -27.04 -14.85
N LEU A 151 -13.54 -27.80 -15.26
CA LEU A 151 -14.81 -27.95 -14.56
C LEU A 151 -14.72 -29.08 -13.52
N LYS A 152 -15.80 -29.27 -12.76
CA LYS A 152 -15.96 -30.24 -11.67
C LYS A 152 -14.89 -30.11 -10.58
N ARG A 153 -14.47 -28.88 -10.32
CA ARG A 153 -13.51 -28.55 -9.27
C ARG A 153 -13.74 -27.16 -8.72
N ARG A 154 -13.15 -26.92 -7.55
CA ARG A 154 -12.95 -25.59 -6.99
C ARG A 154 -11.65 -24.97 -7.48
N HIS A 155 -11.69 -23.68 -7.74
CA HIS A 155 -10.55 -22.81 -7.98
C HIS A 155 -10.46 -21.79 -6.85
N VAL A 156 -9.38 -21.81 -6.08
CA VAL A 156 -9.06 -20.79 -5.08
C VAL A 156 -8.26 -19.69 -5.78
N LEU A 157 -8.83 -18.50 -5.81
CA LEU A 157 -8.25 -17.31 -6.42
C LEU A 157 -7.75 -16.40 -5.30
N GLU A 158 -6.44 -16.41 -5.06
CA GLU A 158 -5.79 -15.53 -4.09
C GLU A 158 -5.52 -14.18 -4.75
N MET A 159 -6.17 -13.15 -4.23
CA MET A 159 -6.13 -11.82 -4.79
C MET A 159 -5.01 -10.98 -4.17
N ARG A 160 -4.11 -10.49 -5.04
CA ARG A 160 -3.14 -9.46 -4.67
C ARG A 160 -3.86 -8.21 -4.17
N VAL A 161 -3.47 -7.73 -2.99
CA VAL A 161 -4.00 -6.49 -2.44
C VAL A 161 -3.48 -5.29 -3.25
N ILE A 162 -4.36 -4.33 -3.53
CA ILE A 162 -4.00 -3.02 -4.08
C ILE A 162 -4.35 -1.96 -3.05
N HIS A 163 -3.43 -1.02 -2.82
CA HIS A 163 -3.67 0.07 -1.87
C HIS A 163 -4.17 1.30 -2.59
N GLY A 164 -5.15 1.98 -1.99
CA GLY A 164 -5.36 3.39 -2.25
C GLY A 164 -4.31 4.25 -1.52
N CYS A 165 -4.62 5.54 -1.40
CA CYS A 165 -3.80 6.45 -0.59
C CYS A 165 -3.58 6.00 0.85
N ALA A 166 -2.51 6.51 1.45
CA ALA A 166 -2.15 6.21 2.84
C ALA A 166 -2.92 7.06 3.87
N CYS A 167 -4.08 7.62 3.52
CA CYS A 167 -4.93 8.32 4.49
C CYS A 167 -5.48 7.32 5.52
N ASP A 168 -5.39 7.67 6.80
CA ASP A 168 -6.01 6.96 7.93
C ASP A 168 -5.64 5.47 8.08
N ARG A 169 -4.61 5.01 7.37
CA ARG A 169 -4.01 3.67 7.51
C ARG A 169 -2.52 3.75 7.81
N ASP A 170 -1.98 2.67 8.35
CA ASP A 170 -0.54 2.51 8.49
C ASP A 170 0.15 2.42 7.13
N ILE A 171 1.40 2.88 7.09
CA ILE A 171 2.27 2.63 5.94
C ILE A 171 2.86 1.22 6.05
N THR A 172 3.15 0.64 4.89
CA THR A 172 3.74 -0.69 4.77
C THR A 172 5.27 -0.60 4.72
N LEU A 173 5.93 -1.73 4.98
CA LEU A 173 7.39 -1.83 4.82
C LEU A 173 7.82 -1.55 3.37
N ALA A 174 7.05 -2.03 2.38
CA ALA A 174 7.33 -1.80 0.97
C ALA A 174 7.26 -0.31 0.61
N GLU A 175 6.23 0.41 1.09
CA GLU A 175 6.13 1.86 0.92
C GLU A 175 7.32 2.59 1.58
N LEU A 176 7.69 2.19 2.81
CA LEU A 176 8.84 2.78 3.50
C LEU A 176 10.16 2.52 2.74
N GLN A 177 10.34 1.32 2.20
CA GLN A 177 11.50 0.94 1.39
C GLN A 177 11.55 1.73 0.07
N GLU A 178 10.42 2.02 -0.57
CA GLU A 178 10.39 2.87 -1.76
C GLU A 178 10.64 4.36 -1.45
N ILE A 179 10.21 4.84 -0.27
CA ILE A 179 10.50 6.20 0.20
C ILE A 179 11.99 6.36 0.54
N ALA A 180 12.60 5.34 1.13
CA ALA A 180 14.00 5.33 1.56
C ALA A 180 14.79 4.15 0.95
N PRO A 181 15.01 4.11 -0.37
CA PRO A 181 15.53 2.94 -1.09
C PRO A 181 16.97 2.57 -0.74
N LEU A 182 17.74 3.51 -0.18
CA LEU A 182 19.14 3.29 0.22
C LEU A 182 19.28 2.92 1.71
N ALA A 183 18.19 2.93 2.47
CA ALA A 183 18.22 2.46 3.86
C ALA A 183 18.34 0.93 3.88
N GLN A 184 19.03 0.41 4.90
CA GLN A 184 19.07 -1.03 5.12
C GLN A 184 17.69 -1.54 5.53
N GLN A 185 17.28 -2.68 4.98
CA GLN A 185 15.98 -3.29 5.27
C GLN A 185 15.76 -3.50 6.78
N SER A 186 16.79 -3.94 7.52
CA SER A 186 16.73 -4.13 8.98
C SER A 186 16.44 -2.83 9.75
N VAL A 187 16.92 -1.67 9.26
CA VAL A 187 16.63 -0.36 9.84
C VAL A 187 15.17 0.00 9.59
N LEU A 188 14.64 -0.26 8.40
CA LEU A 188 13.25 0.02 8.07
C LEU A 188 12.30 -0.85 8.89
N GLU A 189 12.56 -2.16 8.97
CA GLU A 189 11.79 -3.11 9.78
C GLU A 189 11.76 -2.71 11.27
N ALA A 190 12.92 -2.35 11.85
CA ALA A 190 13.01 -1.98 13.25
C ALA A 190 12.30 -0.66 13.61
N ASN A 191 12.02 0.19 12.63
CA ASN A 191 11.43 1.52 12.85
C ASN A 191 10.02 1.69 12.27
N LEU A 192 9.51 0.74 11.48
CA LEU A 192 8.20 0.83 10.84
C LEU A 192 7.07 1.07 11.85
N ASN A 193 7.04 0.26 12.92
CA ASN A 193 6.02 0.40 13.97
C ASN A 193 6.11 1.78 14.63
N ALA A 194 7.32 2.27 14.94
CA ALA A 194 7.51 3.58 15.54
C ALA A 194 7.07 4.73 14.59
N PHE A 195 7.20 4.58 13.27
CA PHE A 195 6.65 5.54 12.32
C PHE A 195 5.12 5.53 12.32
N ASN A 196 4.50 4.35 12.27
CA ASN A 196 3.05 4.20 12.28
C ASN A 196 2.42 4.71 13.60
N ASP A 197 3.00 4.31 14.74
CA ASP A 197 2.63 4.82 16.06
C ASP A 197 2.79 6.34 16.12
N GLY A 198 3.90 6.87 15.60
CA GLY A 198 4.14 8.32 15.52
C GLY A 198 3.07 9.05 14.68
N PHE A 199 2.69 8.54 13.51
CA PHE A 199 1.63 9.15 12.71
C PHE A 199 0.29 9.18 13.44
N LYS A 200 -0.02 8.12 14.19
CA LYS A 200 -1.25 7.99 14.99
C LYS A 200 -1.22 8.92 16.21
N ASP A 201 -0.21 8.80 17.06
CA ASP A 201 -0.06 9.55 18.32
C ASP A 201 -0.01 11.05 18.08
N PHE A 202 0.66 11.46 16.99
CA PHE A 202 0.75 12.85 16.62
C PHE A 202 -0.38 13.29 15.70
N GLY A 203 -1.32 12.44 15.29
CA GLY A 203 -2.46 12.84 14.44
C GLY A 203 -2.03 13.43 13.09
N ILE A 204 -1.09 12.78 12.41
CA ILE A 204 -0.69 13.07 11.03
C ILE A 204 -1.27 11.93 10.16
N THR A 205 -2.59 12.00 9.90
CA THR A 205 -3.32 10.87 9.33
C THR A 205 -3.42 10.91 7.80
N THR A 206 -3.37 12.09 7.19
CA THR A 206 -3.45 12.23 5.73
C THR A 206 -2.18 11.77 5.04
N CYS A 207 -2.29 11.10 3.89
CA CYS A 207 -1.14 10.65 3.10
C CYS A 207 -0.23 11.82 2.69
N ARG A 208 -0.79 13.00 2.42
CA ARG A 208 -0.04 14.22 2.10
C ARG A 208 0.75 14.72 3.30
N GLY A 209 0.15 14.74 4.49
CA GLY A 209 0.85 15.08 5.72
C GLY A 209 2.01 14.14 6.01
N LYS A 210 1.82 12.82 5.81
CA LYS A 210 2.88 11.80 5.90
C LYS A 210 4.01 12.06 4.89
N ALA A 211 3.66 12.40 3.66
CA ALA A 211 4.65 12.71 2.62
C ALA A 211 5.51 13.93 2.97
N HIS A 212 4.91 15.01 3.47
CA HIS A 212 5.65 16.19 3.96
C HIS A 212 6.59 15.86 5.12
N PHE A 213 6.15 15.01 6.05
CA PHE A 213 6.99 14.55 7.16
C PHE A 213 8.19 13.74 6.64
N PHE A 214 7.95 12.72 5.81
CA PHE A 214 9.03 11.91 5.25
C PHE A 214 10.02 12.71 4.42
N ALA A 215 9.57 13.71 3.65
CA ALA A 215 10.46 14.56 2.87
C ALA A 215 11.55 15.21 3.74
N GLN A 216 11.16 15.73 4.90
CA GLN A 216 12.09 16.39 5.83
C GLN A 216 12.96 15.35 6.55
N VAL A 217 12.35 14.32 7.13
CA VAL A 217 13.07 13.28 7.88
C VAL A 217 14.08 12.53 7.02
N CYS A 218 13.71 12.16 5.80
CA CYS A 218 14.62 11.51 4.85
C CYS A 218 15.71 12.46 4.32
N HIS A 219 15.55 13.78 4.40
CA HIS A 219 16.64 14.70 4.10
C HIS A 219 17.65 14.73 5.26
N GLU A 220 17.17 14.99 6.48
CA GLU A 220 18.04 15.13 7.66
C GLU A 220 18.87 13.86 7.95
N SER A 221 18.31 12.68 7.69
CA SER A 221 18.96 11.38 7.94
C SER A 221 19.64 10.75 6.72
N GLY A 222 19.78 11.51 5.62
CA GLY A 222 20.37 10.99 4.39
C GLY A 222 19.60 9.80 3.79
N GLY A 223 18.27 9.77 3.96
CA GLY A 223 17.37 8.70 3.53
C GLY A 223 17.25 7.59 4.56
N LEU A 224 17.11 7.94 5.86
CA LEU A 224 17.04 7.01 6.99
C LEU A 224 18.31 6.15 7.18
N ARG A 225 19.46 6.63 6.70
CA ARG A 225 20.76 5.92 6.81
C ARG A 225 21.56 6.33 8.02
N THR A 226 21.40 7.58 8.48
CA THR A 226 22.20 8.15 9.57
C THR A 226 21.30 8.56 10.73
N LEU A 227 21.66 8.09 11.91
CA LEU A 227 21.05 8.47 13.18
C LEU A 227 21.94 9.37 14.02
N LYS A 228 23.20 9.56 13.63
CA LYS A 228 24.20 10.37 14.33
C LYS A 228 24.90 11.29 13.35
N GLU A 229 25.06 12.55 13.74
CA GLU A 229 25.77 13.55 12.94
C GLU A 229 27.24 13.14 12.75
N ASP A 230 27.72 13.20 11.50
CA ASP A 230 29.12 12.93 11.20
C ASP A 230 30.04 14.03 11.77
N GLY A 231 31.03 13.62 12.56
CA GLY A 231 31.97 14.53 13.21
C GLY A 231 31.37 15.41 14.30
N GLY A 232 30.20 15.06 14.84
CA GLY A 232 29.52 15.81 15.90
C GLY A 232 30.38 16.05 17.14
N GLU A 233 31.27 15.12 17.48
CA GLU A 233 32.20 15.22 18.62
C GLU A 233 33.22 16.36 18.47
N ARG A 234 33.46 16.82 17.23
CA ARG A 234 34.38 17.92 16.93
C ARG A 234 33.68 19.29 16.88
N LYS A 235 32.36 19.34 17.04
CA LYS A 235 31.57 20.58 16.97
C LYS A 235 31.61 21.34 18.30
N ALA A 236 31.44 22.66 18.22
CA ALA A 236 31.42 23.54 19.40
C ALA A 236 30.28 23.24 20.39
N TYR A 237 29.21 22.57 19.93
CA TYR A 237 28.06 22.18 20.74
C TYR A 237 28.12 20.73 21.22
N ASN A 238 29.24 20.02 21.08
CA ASN A 238 29.45 18.71 21.73
C ASN A 238 29.13 18.82 23.26
N PRO A 239 28.33 17.91 23.86
CA PRO A 239 27.83 16.63 23.35
C PRO A 239 26.45 16.63 22.66
N TRP A 240 25.93 17.80 22.31
CA TRP A 240 24.58 18.04 21.78
C TRP A 240 24.51 18.04 20.25
N TYR A 241 25.34 17.22 19.60
CA TYR A 241 25.30 17.02 18.15
C TYR A 241 24.11 16.17 17.71
N GLY A 242 23.80 16.21 16.41
CA GLY A 242 22.60 15.61 15.84
C GLY A 242 22.43 14.14 16.17
N ARG A 243 21.25 13.77 16.71
CA ARG A 243 20.81 12.38 16.85
C ARG A 243 19.37 12.15 16.39
N GLY A 244 19.05 10.91 16.03
CA GLY A 244 17.74 10.53 15.51
C GLY A 244 17.54 10.92 14.06
N PHE A 245 16.39 10.55 13.48
CA PHE A 245 16.16 10.75 12.05
C PHE A 245 15.95 12.22 11.65
N ILE A 246 15.61 13.11 12.60
CA ILE A 246 15.52 14.56 12.37
C ILE A 246 16.83 15.30 12.73
N GLN A 247 17.87 14.60 13.17
CA GLN A 247 19.13 15.19 13.64
C GLN A 247 18.93 16.24 14.75
N LEU A 248 18.27 15.83 15.85
CA LEU A 248 18.02 16.71 17.00
C LEU A 248 19.34 17.21 17.59
N THR A 249 19.51 18.53 17.63
CA THR A 249 20.77 19.22 17.95
C THR A 249 20.53 20.31 19.01
N PHE A 250 21.58 20.69 19.74
CA PHE A 250 21.60 21.68 20.82
C PHE A 250 20.93 21.24 22.14
N ARG A 251 21.54 21.63 23.27
CA ARG A 251 21.11 21.25 24.61
C ARG A 251 19.64 21.57 24.89
N THR A 252 19.16 22.71 24.43
CA THR A 252 17.78 23.16 24.63
C THR A 252 16.79 22.14 24.09
N ASN A 253 17.02 21.64 22.88
CA ASN A 253 16.13 20.70 22.22
C ASN A 253 16.14 19.33 22.90
N TYR A 254 17.31 18.87 23.35
CA TYR A 254 17.42 17.65 24.14
C TYR A 254 16.66 17.75 25.47
N VAL A 255 16.81 18.86 26.19
CA VAL A 255 16.09 19.10 27.45
C VAL A 255 14.58 19.13 27.22
N GLU A 256 14.11 19.87 26.21
CA GLU A 256 12.68 19.95 25.91
C GLU A 256 12.10 18.61 25.46
N TYR A 257 12.83 17.84 24.65
CA TYR A 257 12.40 16.50 24.25
C TYR A 257 12.34 15.56 25.46
N GLY A 258 13.35 15.56 26.33
CA GLY A 258 13.36 14.78 27.58
C GLY A 258 12.17 15.10 28.48
N ASN A 259 11.88 16.39 28.65
CA ASN A 259 10.70 16.84 29.40
C ASN A 259 9.39 16.35 28.75
N TYR A 260 9.29 16.36 27.42
CA TYR A 260 8.12 15.89 26.70
C TYR A 260 7.86 14.39 26.89
N ILE A 261 8.91 13.57 26.85
CA ILE A 261 8.79 12.11 27.06
C ILE A 261 8.84 11.69 28.53
N ASN A 262 9.13 12.62 29.45
CA ASN A 262 9.36 12.36 30.86
C ASN A 262 10.48 11.32 31.11
N GLU A 263 11.58 11.44 30.36
CA GLU A 263 12.76 10.60 30.46
C GLU A 263 14.03 11.44 30.35
N ASP A 264 15.10 11.03 31.02
CA ASP A 264 16.38 11.69 30.90
C ASP A 264 17.05 11.31 29.56
N VAL A 265 17.35 12.32 28.76
CA VAL A 265 18.11 12.20 27.50
C VAL A 265 19.33 13.14 27.50
N THR A 266 19.78 13.56 28.68
CA THR A 266 20.71 14.69 28.83
C THR A 266 21.92 14.38 29.71
N SER A 267 21.74 13.66 30.81
CA SER A 267 22.77 13.57 31.87
C SER A 267 24.03 12.83 31.45
N SER A 268 23.90 11.69 30.78
CA SER A 268 25.03 10.85 30.35
C SER A 268 25.11 10.69 28.83
N ALA A 269 26.20 10.08 28.34
CA ALA A 269 26.31 9.76 26.90
C ALA A 269 25.25 8.72 26.51
N GLU A 270 25.05 7.74 27.38
CA GLU A 270 24.06 6.69 27.27
C GLU A 270 22.64 7.27 27.20
N ASP A 271 22.32 8.30 28.00
CA ASP A 271 21.03 8.98 27.95
C ASP A 271 20.80 9.71 26.64
N ARG A 272 21.81 10.42 26.13
CA ARG A 272 21.72 11.10 24.82
C ARG A 272 21.62 10.10 23.67
N ASP A 273 22.32 8.97 23.77
CA ASP A 273 22.38 7.94 22.74
C ASP A 273 21.09 7.11 22.66
N LYS A 274 20.13 7.26 23.60
CA LYS A 274 18.76 6.77 23.43
C LYS A 274 18.13 7.24 22.12
N LEU A 275 18.47 8.44 21.63
CA LEU A 275 17.98 8.96 20.33
C LEU A 275 18.56 8.21 19.11
N LEU A 276 19.53 7.32 19.29
CA LEU A 276 20.11 6.49 18.23
C LEU A 276 19.35 5.17 18.02
N SER A 277 18.27 4.92 18.76
CA SER A 277 17.48 3.69 18.66
C SER A 277 15.98 3.98 18.71
N SER A 278 15.20 3.04 18.18
CA SER A 278 13.73 3.05 18.31
C SER A 278 13.35 2.88 19.79
N PRO A 279 12.34 3.60 20.31
CA PRO A 279 11.46 4.51 19.57
C PRO A 279 11.98 5.94 19.43
N HIS A 280 12.99 6.37 20.20
CA HIS A 280 13.35 7.80 20.28
C HIS A 280 13.98 8.35 18.99
N SER A 281 14.63 7.52 18.18
CA SER A 281 15.12 7.89 16.84
C SER A 281 14.03 8.44 15.94
N VAL A 282 12.80 7.92 16.07
CA VAL A 282 11.60 8.31 15.31
C VAL A 282 10.75 9.31 16.09
N LYS A 283 10.49 9.04 17.38
CA LYS A 283 9.60 9.86 18.22
C LYS A 283 10.12 11.29 18.38
N SER A 284 11.44 11.48 18.45
CA SER A 284 12.05 12.82 18.45
C SER A 284 11.77 13.60 17.16
N ALA A 285 11.71 12.92 16.01
CA ALA A 285 11.37 13.53 14.73
C ALA A 285 9.93 14.04 14.70
N PHE A 286 8.97 13.23 15.17
CA PHE A 286 7.58 13.66 15.28
C PHE A 286 7.38 14.81 16.26
N TRP A 287 7.98 14.71 17.45
CA TRP A 287 7.95 15.77 18.45
C TRP A 287 8.52 17.07 17.89
N PHE A 288 9.70 17.03 17.28
CA PHE A 288 10.32 18.22 16.72
C PHE A 288 9.45 18.82 15.62
N TYR A 289 9.02 18.01 14.66
CA TYR A 289 8.25 18.44 13.51
C TYR A 289 6.89 19.05 13.87
N LYS A 290 6.13 18.42 14.78
CA LYS A 290 4.76 18.83 15.10
C LYS A 290 4.66 19.78 16.30
N ILE A 291 5.45 19.56 17.34
CA ILE A 291 5.31 20.28 18.61
C ILE A 291 6.30 21.42 18.71
N HIS A 292 7.61 21.14 18.59
CA HIS A 292 8.65 22.16 18.79
C HIS A 292 8.68 23.17 17.62
N ALA A 293 8.91 22.69 16.39
CA ALA A 293 9.02 23.54 15.20
C ALA A 293 7.64 23.93 14.62
N ARG A 294 6.59 23.16 14.95
CA ARG A 294 5.21 23.37 14.47
C ARG A 294 5.08 23.40 12.93
N ALA A 295 5.99 22.71 12.24
CA ALA A 295 6.06 22.64 10.78
C ALA A 295 4.79 22.03 10.16
N PHE A 296 4.12 21.13 10.88
CA PHE A 296 2.88 20.50 10.42
C PHE A 296 1.74 21.50 10.14
N ASN A 297 1.74 22.68 10.77
CA ASN A 297 0.75 23.73 10.49
C ASN A 297 0.82 24.26 9.05
N SER A 298 2.00 24.19 8.43
CA SER A 298 2.21 24.51 7.02
C SER A 298 1.95 23.29 6.15
N ALA A 299 2.44 22.11 6.56
CA ALA A 299 2.24 20.86 5.81
C ALA A 299 0.76 20.50 5.59
N ARG A 300 -0.11 20.76 6.58
CA ARG A 300 -1.57 20.54 6.44
C ARG A 300 -2.25 21.44 5.40
N ARG A 301 -1.57 22.49 4.95
CA ARG A 301 -1.97 23.41 3.87
C ARG A 301 -1.14 23.18 2.60
N ASP A 302 -0.43 22.05 2.55
CA ASP A 302 0.48 21.66 1.47
C ASP A 302 1.65 22.63 1.21
N ASP A 303 1.99 23.49 2.19
CA ASP A 303 2.99 24.55 2.02
C ASP A 303 4.41 24.03 2.28
N PHE A 304 4.96 23.32 1.30
CA PHE A 304 6.29 22.70 1.35
C PHE A 304 7.42 23.71 1.59
N ASN A 305 7.32 24.88 0.96
CA ASN A 305 8.30 25.96 1.07
C ASN A 305 8.45 26.39 2.52
N LYS A 306 7.33 26.67 3.19
CA LYS A 306 7.34 27.07 4.59
C LYS A 306 7.74 25.94 5.53
N VAL A 307 7.36 24.69 5.22
CA VAL A 307 7.85 23.52 6.00
C VAL A 307 9.38 23.47 5.95
N THR A 308 9.97 23.58 4.76
CA THR A 308 11.43 23.53 4.58
C THR A 308 12.13 24.69 5.31
N ALA A 309 11.61 25.91 5.18
CA ALA A 309 12.13 27.08 5.89
C ALA A 309 12.10 26.91 7.42
N ILE A 310 11.04 26.31 7.96
CA ILE A 310 10.89 26.06 9.41
C ILE A 310 11.90 25.02 9.90
N ILE A 311 12.06 23.89 9.19
CA ILE A 311 12.92 22.79 9.64
C ILE A 311 14.41 23.14 9.52
N ASN A 312 14.81 23.81 8.44
CA ASN A 312 16.22 24.08 8.17
C ASN A 312 16.66 25.49 8.59
N GLY A 313 15.72 26.39 8.93
CA GLY A 313 16.02 27.82 9.11
C GLY A 313 16.35 28.55 7.80
N GLY A 314 15.96 27.96 6.65
CA GLY A 314 16.31 28.42 5.31
C GLY A 314 15.95 27.39 4.23
N PHE A 315 16.58 27.48 3.06
CA PHE A 315 16.31 26.62 1.89
C PHE A 315 17.49 25.70 1.54
N THR A 316 18.40 25.44 2.47
CA THR A 316 19.51 24.52 2.21
C THR A 316 18.94 23.11 1.99
N GLY A 317 19.36 22.49 0.89
CA GLY A 317 18.88 21.16 0.50
C GLY A 317 17.48 21.13 -0.11
N TYR A 318 16.91 22.28 -0.52
CA TYR A 318 15.55 22.39 -1.05
C TYR A 318 15.24 21.36 -2.16
N THR A 319 16.09 21.27 -3.19
CA THR A 319 15.87 20.34 -4.32
C THR A 319 15.83 18.88 -3.87
N ASP A 320 16.69 18.49 -2.93
CA ASP A 320 16.69 17.13 -2.40
C ASP A 320 15.42 16.84 -1.57
N ARG A 321 15.00 17.79 -0.72
CA ARG A 321 13.72 17.70 0.02
C ARG A 321 12.52 17.61 -0.92
N LEU A 322 12.52 18.39 -2.01
CA LEU A 322 11.44 18.39 -3.00
C LEU A 322 11.36 17.05 -3.73
N ASN A 323 12.50 16.50 -4.14
CA ASN A 323 12.56 15.17 -4.75
C ASN A 323 12.04 14.09 -3.79
N LYS A 324 12.42 14.15 -2.51
CA LYS A 324 11.90 13.23 -1.48
C LYS A 324 10.40 13.38 -1.26
N LEU A 325 9.88 14.61 -1.28
CA LEU A 325 8.45 14.87 -1.22
C LEU A 325 7.72 14.25 -2.41
N ARG A 326 8.22 14.44 -3.63
CA ARG A 326 7.65 13.84 -4.85
C ARG A 326 7.64 12.31 -4.77
N THR A 327 8.74 11.70 -4.33
CA THR A 327 8.80 10.25 -4.10
C THR A 327 7.74 9.81 -3.10
N ALA A 328 7.64 10.48 -1.94
CA ALA A 328 6.66 10.13 -0.92
C ALA A 328 5.21 10.37 -1.38
N ILE A 329 4.93 11.41 -2.17
CA ILE A 329 3.61 11.65 -2.76
C ILE A 329 3.20 10.49 -3.66
N ARG A 330 4.09 10.09 -4.58
CA ARG A 330 3.85 8.98 -5.51
C ARG A 330 3.62 7.67 -4.76
N VAL A 331 4.51 7.34 -3.81
CA VAL A 331 4.44 6.08 -3.06
C VAL A 331 3.18 6.02 -2.19
N LEU A 332 2.84 7.11 -1.50
CA LEU A 332 1.67 7.18 -0.62
C LEU A 332 0.38 7.58 -1.35
N LYS A 333 0.42 7.69 -2.68
CA LYS A 333 -0.69 8.05 -3.58
C LYS A 333 -1.40 9.33 -3.14
N ALA A 334 -0.62 10.37 -2.85
CA ALA A 334 -1.07 11.59 -2.20
C ALA A 334 -1.42 12.75 -3.15
N ASP A 335 -1.46 12.52 -4.46
CA ASP A 335 -1.75 13.55 -5.47
C ASP A 335 -3.16 14.14 -5.33
N HIS A 336 -4.13 13.34 -4.89
CA HIS A 336 -5.51 13.77 -4.70
C HIS A 336 -5.71 14.84 -3.60
N LEU A 337 -4.68 15.11 -2.78
CA LEU A 337 -4.66 16.15 -1.75
C LEU A 337 -3.73 17.33 -2.11
N ASN A 338 -3.28 17.42 -3.36
CA ASN A 338 -2.49 18.54 -3.84
C ASN A 338 -3.26 19.87 -3.72
N GLN A 339 -2.62 20.90 -3.17
CA GLN A 339 -3.20 22.26 -3.11
C GLN A 339 -2.26 23.31 -3.72
N LEU A 340 -0.94 23.11 -3.61
CA LEU A 340 0.07 24.13 -3.92
C LEU A 340 1.20 23.65 -4.84
N LEU A 341 1.26 22.38 -5.22
CA LEU A 341 2.24 21.88 -6.19
C LEU A 341 1.69 22.08 -7.61
N GLU A 342 2.26 22.99 -8.38
CA GLU A 342 1.87 23.29 -9.76
C GLU A 342 3.09 23.22 -10.67
N ASP A 343 2.99 22.54 -11.82
CA ASP A 343 4.11 22.32 -12.75
C ASP A 343 5.39 21.80 -12.07
N GLU A 344 5.19 20.92 -11.10
CA GLU A 344 6.21 20.36 -10.21
C GLU A 344 6.92 21.37 -9.29
N ILE A 345 6.46 22.61 -9.21
CA ILE A 345 7.04 23.67 -8.38
C ILE A 345 6.06 24.01 -7.24
N PHE A 346 6.61 24.24 -6.05
CA PHE A 346 5.89 24.95 -5.00
C PHE A 346 6.24 26.43 -5.15
N GLU A 347 5.30 27.24 -5.61
CA GLU A 347 5.52 28.68 -5.69
C GLU A 347 5.54 29.29 -4.28
N PHE A 348 6.30 30.36 -4.10
CA PHE A 348 6.37 31.10 -2.82
C PHE A 348 5.13 31.98 -2.57
N THR A 349 4.22 32.04 -3.54
CA THR A 349 3.03 32.88 -3.54
C THR A 349 1.89 32.20 -4.30
N LYS A 350 0.68 32.24 -3.74
CA LYS A 350 -0.56 32.35 -4.51
C LYS A 350 -1.24 33.65 -4.11
#